data_AF-A0A1Q6K3G4-F1
#
_entry.id   AF-A0A1Q6K3G4-F1
#
_cell.length_a   1.000
_cell.length_b   1.000
_cell.length_c   1.000
_cell.angle_alpha   90.00
_cell.angle_beta   90.00
_cell.angle_gamma   90.00
#
_symmetry.space_group_name_H-M   'P 1'
#
loop_
_entity.id
_entity.type
_entity.pdbx_description
1 polymer ?
#
loop_
_entity_poly.entity_id
_entity_poly.type
_entity_poly.pdbx_seq_one_letter_code
_entity_poly.pdbx_strand_id
1 'polypeptide(L)' 'MNKKYRIDIFLVGGTTYSTTLSEQQKDRMVEVLEEKRIERMSFGPDIENNDTYIVNLKNVNLIKISEEK' A
#
# COMPACT_ATOMS: atom_id res chain seq x y z
N MET A 1 8.10 11.15 -16.53
CA MET A 1 8.93 10.20 -15.75
C MET A 1 8.07 8.99 -15.47
N ASN A 2 8.58 7.76 -15.66
CA ASN A 2 7.83 6.56 -15.28
C ASN A 2 7.93 6.40 -13.76
N LYS A 3 6.89 6.79 -13.04
CA LYS A 3 6.80 6.60 -11.60
C LYS A 3 6.71 5.12 -11.27
N LYS A 4 7.46 4.69 -10.26
CA LYS A 4 7.42 3.34 -9.71
C LYS A 4 6.98 3.42 -8.26
N TYR A 5 6.22 2.43 -7.82
CA TYR A 5 5.67 2.37 -6.47
C TYR A 5 6.09 1.05 -5.84
N ARG A 6 6.73 1.11 -4.69
CA ARG A 6 6.98 -0.07 -3.85
C ARG A 6 5.72 -0.40 -3.05
N ILE A 7 5.42 -1.68 -2.97
CA ILE A 7 4.36 -2.23 -2.13
C ILE A 7 4.98 -3.21 -1.15
N ASP A 8 4.78 -2.94 0.15
CA ASP A 8 5.16 -3.82 1.24
C ASP A 8 3.89 -4.39 1.90
N ILE A 9 3.78 -5.71 1.97
CA ILE A 9 2.69 -6.43 2.63
C ILE A 9 3.23 -7.06 3.90
N PHE A 10 2.79 -6.57 5.05
CA PHE A 10 3.11 -7.08 6.36
C PHE A 10 1.98 -8.01 6.82
N LEU A 11 2.30 -9.29 6.97
CA LEU A 11 1.36 -10.29 7.45
C LEU A 11 1.47 -10.46 8.97
N VAL A 12 0.35 -10.80 9.59
CA VAL A 12 0.34 -11.26 10.98
C VAL A 12 1.26 -12.48 11.10
N GLY A 13 2.28 -12.40 11.95
CA GLY A 13 3.33 -13.41 12.08
C GLY A 13 4.74 -12.92 11.66
N GLY A 14 4.87 -11.68 11.19
CA GLY A 14 6.16 -11.02 10.97
C GLY A 14 6.74 -11.20 9.56
N THR A 15 6.10 -11.99 8.70
CA THR A 15 6.50 -12.13 7.30
C THR A 15 6.15 -10.86 6.52
N THR A 16 7.13 -10.35 5.78
CA THR A 16 6.97 -9.19 4.89
C THR A 16 7.26 -9.60 3.45
N TYR A 17 6.38 -9.21 2.53
CA TYR A 17 6.59 -9.35 1.09
C TYR A 17 6.67 -7.97 0.44
N SER A 18 7.65 -7.78 -0.45
CA SER A 18 7.86 -6.50 -1.14
C SER A 18 7.89 -6.70 -2.65
N THR A 19 7.28 -5.78 -3.39
CA THR A 19 7.36 -5.72 -4.86
C THR A 19 7.31 -4.28 -5.36
N THR A 20 7.64 -4.06 -6.62
CA THR A 20 7.56 -2.74 -7.27
C THR A 20 6.57 -2.80 -8.42
N LEU A 21 5.64 -1.84 -8.46
CA LEU A 21 4.60 -1.69 -9.46
C LEU A 21 4.79 -0.41 -10.29
N SER A 22 4.30 -0.42 -11.52
CA SER A 22 4.05 0.83 -12.25
C SER A 22 2.87 1.59 -11.64
N GLU A 23 2.74 2.87 -11.98
CA GLU A 23 1.61 3.72 -11.56
C GLU A 23 0.24 3.09 -11.89
N GLN A 24 0.05 2.64 -13.13
CA GLN A 24 -1.18 1.97 -13.57
C GLN A 24 -1.50 0.71 -12.75
N GLN A 25 -0.49 -0.08 -12.39
CA GLN A 25 -0.67 -1.28 -11.58
C GLN A 25 -1.02 -0.93 -10.12
N LYS A 26 -0.39 0.11 -9.57
CA LYS A 26 -0.69 0.64 -8.23
C LYS A 26 -2.13 1.14 -8.15
N ASP A 27 -2.61 1.89 -9.14
CA ASP A 27 -3.98 2.42 -9.14
C ASP A 27 -5.02 1.29 -9.21
N ARG A 28 -4.81 0.31 -10.10
CA ARG A 28 -5.67 -0.88 -10.18
C ARG A 28 -5.71 -1.68 -8.88
N MET A 29 -4.58 -1.81 -8.19
CA MET A 29 -4.53 -2.50 -6.89
C MET A 29 -5.32 -1.72 -5.83
N VAL A 30 -5.19 -0.41 -5.81
CA VAL A 30 -5.90 0.51 -4.91
C VAL A 30 -7.42 0.40 -5.11
N GLU A 31 -7.90 0.34 -6.36
CA GLU A 31 -9.32 0.09 -6.70
C GLU A 31 -9.81 -1.26 -6.17
N VAL A 32 -9.06 -2.35 -6.41
CA VAL A 32 -9.43 -3.70 -5.94
C VAL A 32 -9.54 -3.74 -4.40
N LEU A 33 -8.64 -3.05 -3.69
CA LEU A 33 -8.68 -3.00 -2.23
C LEU A 33 -9.95 -2.26 -1.73
N GLU A 34 -10.35 -1.18 -2.40
CA GLU A 34 -11.59 -0.46 -2.15
C GLU A 34 -12.83 -1.34 -2.38
N GLU A 35 -12.89 -2.04 -3.51
CA GLU A 35 -13.99 -2.96 -3.82
C GLU A 35 -14.14 -4.07 -2.76
N LYS A 36 -13.02 -4.52 -2.18
CA LYS A 36 -13.00 -5.51 -1.10
C LYS A 36 -13.33 -4.93 0.28
N ARG A 37 -13.65 -3.63 0.37
CA ARG A 37 -13.93 -2.90 1.61
C ARG A 37 -12.76 -3.00 2.60
N ILE A 38 -11.54 -2.97 2.07
CA ILE A 38 -10.32 -2.89 2.89
C ILE A 38 -10.11 -1.40 3.21
N GLU A 39 -10.04 -1.07 4.49
CA GLU A 39 -9.95 0.32 4.93
C GLU A 39 -8.57 0.91 4.64
N ARG A 40 -8.56 2.16 4.17
CA ARG A 40 -7.33 2.94 4.03
C ARG A 40 -7.15 3.75 5.30
N MET A 41 -5.95 3.68 5.88
CA MET A 41 -5.59 4.49 7.04
C MET A 41 -4.23 5.10 6.76
N SER A 42 -4.14 6.43 6.73
CA SER A 42 -2.85 7.12 6.60
C SER A 42 -2.16 7.19 7.96
N PHE A 43 -0.87 6.83 8.00
CA PHE A 43 -0.04 6.93 9.20
C PHE A 43 1.23 7.73 8.90
N GLY A 44 1.63 8.62 9.82
CA GLY A 44 2.91 9.34 9.77
C GLY A 44 2.78 10.87 9.87
N PRO A 45 3.88 11.58 10.20
CA PRO A 45 3.89 13.04 10.36
C PRO A 45 3.82 13.81 9.04
N ASP A 46 3.89 13.14 7.89
CA ASP A 46 4.03 13.78 6.59
C ASP A 46 2.76 13.67 5.76
N ILE A 47 2.03 14.78 5.72
CA ILE A 47 1.18 15.14 4.57
C ILE A 47 2.05 15.32 3.30
N GLU A 48 3.39 15.30 3.41
CA GLU A 48 4.35 15.57 2.33
C GLU A 48 4.97 14.32 1.65
N ASN A 49 4.89 13.11 2.22
CA ASN A 49 5.64 11.95 1.70
C ASN A 49 4.86 10.98 0.78
N ASN A 50 3.61 11.28 0.39
CA ASN A 50 2.81 10.48 -0.57
C ASN A 50 2.66 8.97 -0.24
N ASP A 51 3.00 8.53 0.96
CA ASP A 51 2.91 7.13 1.36
C ASP A 51 1.43 6.77 1.66
N THR A 52 0.87 5.86 0.87
CA THR A 52 -0.48 5.34 1.06
C THR A 52 -0.42 4.05 1.87
N TYR A 53 -1.03 4.05 3.05
CA TYR A 53 -1.13 2.88 3.91
C TYR A 53 -2.56 2.31 3.86
N ILE A 54 -2.67 1.01 3.65
CA ILE A 54 -3.94 0.30 3.48
C ILE A 54 -3.97 -0.86 4.47
N VAL A 55 -4.97 -0.91 5.33
CA VAL A 55 -5.06 -1.89 6.42
C VAL A 55 -6.24 -2.81 6.18
N ASN A 56 -5.97 -4.11 6.02
CA ASN A 56 -7.02 -5.10 6.02
C ASN A 56 -7.38 -5.47 7.46
N LEU A 57 -8.39 -4.78 8.01
CA LEU A 57 -8.90 -4.99 9.36
C LEU A 57 -9.48 -6.39 9.62
N LYS A 58 -9.85 -7.16 8.59
CA LYS A 58 -10.38 -8.52 8.78
C LYS A 58 -9.31 -9.53 9.18
N ASN A 59 -8.07 -9.33 8.73
CA ASN A 59 -6.95 -10.25 8.96
C ASN A 59 -5.72 -9.56 9.60
N VAL A 60 -5.80 -8.27 9.94
CA VAL A 60 -4.71 -7.44 10.50
C VAL A 60 -3.44 -7.45 9.65
N ASN A 61 -3.59 -7.50 8.32
CA ASN A 61 -2.47 -7.34 7.39
C ASN A 61 -2.34 -5.87 7.02
N LEU A 62 -1.12 -5.35 7.05
CA LEU A 62 -0.80 -3.98 6.66
C LEU A 62 -0.21 -4.00 5.25
N ILE A 63 -0.66 -3.10 4.39
CA ILE A 63 -0.10 -2.88 3.06
C ILE A 63 0.40 -1.43 3.03
N LYS A 64 1.70 -1.24 2.80
CA LYS A 64 2.28 0.08 2.55
C LYS A 64 2.54 0.22 1.05
N ILE A 65 2.17 1.36 0.47
CA ILE A 65 2.46 1.72 -0.91
C ILE A 65 3.21 3.06 -0.89
N SER A 66 4.43 3.10 -1.44
CA SER A 66 5.30 4.29 -1.44
C SER A 66 5.91 4.53 -2.82
N GLU A 67 6.00 5.78 -3.26
CA GLU A 67 6.69 6.16 -4.51
C GLU A 67 8.21 5.91 -4.37
N GLU A 68 8.83 5.19 -5.31
CA GLU A 68 10.29 5.04 -5.35
C GLU A 68 10.91 6.32 -5.93
N LYS A 69 11.83 6.94 -5.18
CA LYS A 69 12.58 8.14 -5.59
C LYS A 69 13.68 7.82 -6.61
#